data_AF-A0A2H2ZBW8-F1
#
_entry.id   AF-A0A2H2ZBW8-F1
#
_cell.length_a   1.000
_cell.length_b   1.000
_cell.length_c   1.000
_cell.angle_alpha   90.00
_cell.angle_beta   90.00
_cell.angle_gamma   90.00
#
_symmetry.space_group_name_H-M   'P 1'
#
loop_
_entity.id
_entity.type
_entity.pdbx_description
1 polymer ?
#
loop_
_entity_poly.entity_id
_entity_poly.type
_entity_poly.pdbx_seq_one_letter_code
_entity_poly.pdbx_strand_id
1 'polypeptide(L)'
;MASFYTGAEGCPYPNPTTSVQLRNGSGGGLVLLQDTQLIETLAHFNRERIPERVVHAKAAGAYGEFECTHDCTDITSASFLSKVGKKSDVLLRISTVGPERGSADTTRDVHGWGMKIYTDEGNQDFVCNNIPVFFVRDPIKFPSLNRSHKRHPQTNLSDSDMFWE
;
A
#
# COMPACT_ATOMS: atom_id res chain seq x y z
N MET A 1 30.46 0.27 13.55
CA MET A 1 29.92 0.95 14.75
C MET A 1 28.81 0.09 15.32
N ALA A 2 28.71 -0.03 16.65
CA ALA A 2 27.56 -0.69 17.28
C ALA A 2 26.31 0.18 17.09
N SER A 3 25.17 -0.43 16.76
CA SER A 3 23.88 0.25 16.71
C SER A 3 23.32 0.38 18.13
N PHE A 4 22.82 1.56 18.50
CA PHE A 4 22.18 1.82 19.79
C PHE A 4 20.67 1.96 19.59
N TYR A 5 19.89 1.44 20.52
CA TYR A 5 18.45 1.66 20.57
C TYR A 5 18.17 3.06 21.15
N THR A 6 17.35 3.83 20.45
CA THR A 6 17.02 5.22 20.79
C THR A 6 15.51 5.45 20.69
N GLY A 7 15.01 6.43 21.43
CA GLY A 7 13.68 7.01 21.18
C GLY A 7 13.66 7.89 19.93
N ALA A 8 12.49 8.38 19.53
CA ALA A 8 12.30 9.22 18.36
C ALA A 8 13.08 10.54 18.41
N GLU A 9 13.38 11.04 19.61
CA GLU A 9 14.21 12.21 19.90
C GLU A 9 15.72 11.91 19.89
N GLY A 10 16.13 10.66 19.65
CA GLY A 10 17.53 10.23 19.60
C GLY A 10 18.16 9.94 20.96
N CYS A 11 17.37 9.97 22.04
CA CYS A 11 17.86 9.62 23.39
C CYS A 11 18.17 8.12 23.48
N PRO A 12 19.39 7.71 23.86
CA PRO A 12 19.73 6.30 23.98
C PRO A 12 19.12 5.67 25.22
N TYR A 13 18.55 4.48 25.06
CA TYR A 13 18.08 3.66 26.18
C TYR A 13 18.97 2.44 26.38
N PRO A 14 19.31 2.08 27.64
CA PRO A 14 20.21 0.97 27.93
C PRO A 14 19.59 -0.41 27.67
N ASN A 15 18.27 -0.55 27.71
CA ASN A 15 17.59 -1.82 27.49
C ASN A 15 16.19 -1.65 26.83
N PRO A 16 15.99 -2.13 25.58
CA PRO A 16 14.71 -2.02 24.88
C PRO A 16 13.63 -3.01 25.37
N THR A 17 13.96 -3.95 26.25
CA THR A 17 13.09 -5.08 26.64
C THR A 17 12.40 -4.90 27.99
N THR A 18 12.63 -3.77 28.67
CA THR A 18 12.15 -3.54 30.03
C THR A 18 11.31 -2.28 30.14
N SER A 19 10.27 -2.34 30.97
CA SER A 19 9.53 -1.17 31.46
C SER A 19 10.03 -0.74 32.84
N VAL A 20 9.95 0.55 33.16
CA VAL A 20 10.19 1.11 34.49
C VAL A 20 8.99 0.83 35.40
N GLN A 21 9.26 0.15 36.52
CA GLN A 21 8.23 -0.26 37.47
C GLN A 21 8.65 0.07 38.91
N LEU A 22 7.67 0.45 39.73
CA LEU A 22 7.79 0.42 41.18
C LEU A 22 7.46 -1.00 41.69
N ARG A 23 8.48 -1.70 42.20
CA ARG A 23 8.33 -3.05 42.76
C ARG A 23 8.04 -2.99 44.26
N ASN A 24 7.11 -3.83 44.73
CA ASN A 24 6.73 -3.94 46.15
C ASN A 24 7.32 -5.17 46.87
N GLY A 25 8.20 -5.94 46.21
CA GLY A 25 8.91 -7.08 46.80
C GLY A 25 8.14 -8.41 46.82
N SER A 26 6.84 -8.45 46.53
CA SER A 26 6.00 -9.67 46.58
C SER A 26 5.66 -10.29 45.21
N GLY A 27 6.38 -9.90 44.15
CA GLY A 27 6.12 -10.32 42.78
C GLY A 27 5.11 -9.40 42.10
N GLY A 28 5.50 -8.83 40.96
CA GLY A 28 4.76 -7.75 40.28
C GLY A 28 5.24 -6.34 40.64
N GLY A 29 4.66 -5.35 39.98
CA GLY A 29 5.01 -3.93 40.16
C GLY A 29 4.04 -3.01 39.42
N LEU A 30 4.03 -1.74 39.80
CA LEU A 30 3.26 -0.70 39.12
C LEU A 30 4.14 -0.04 38.06
N VAL A 31 3.70 -0.06 36.80
CA VAL A 31 4.37 0.66 35.71
C VAL A 31 4.27 2.17 35.97
N LEU A 32 5.38 2.88 35.78
CA LEU A 32 5.45 4.32 36.05
C LEU A 32 5.16 5.14 34.81
N LEU A 33 4.42 6.24 34.97
CA LEU A 33 4.11 7.18 33.87
C LEU A 33 5.36 7.88 33.32
N GLN A 34 6.46 7.92 34.09
CA GLN A 34 7.74 8.47 33.62
C GLN A 34 8.45 7.57 32.59
N ASP A 35 7.94 6.36 32.34
CA ASP A 35 8.49 5.45 31.34
C ASP A 35 8.15 5.93 29.92
N THR A 36 8.91 6.90 29.43
CA THR A 36 8.75 7.48 28.09
C THR A 36 9.00 6.46 26.99
N GLN A 37 9.94 5.52 27.16
CA GLN A 37 10.20 4.44 26.20
C GLN A 37 8.94 3.60 25.97
N LEU A 38 8.28 3.17 27.05
CA LEU A 38 7.06 2.37 26.96
C LEU A 38 5.92 3.16 26.30
N ILE A 39 5.68 4.38 26.77
CA ILE A 39 4.57 5.22 26.27
C ILE A 39 4.74 5.49 24.78
N GLU A 40 5.94 5.88 24.34
CA GLU A 40 6.22 6.19 22.95
C GLU A 40 6.07 4.95 22.06
N THR A 41 6.64 3.82 22.47
CA THR A 41 6.56 2.56 21.72
C THR A 41 5.10 2.16 21.49
N LEU A 42 4.27 2.21 22.53
CA LEU A 42 2.84 1.88 22.43
C LEU A 42 2.05 2.92 21.64
N ALA A 43 2.40 4.20 21.78
CA ALA A 43 1.75 5.28 21.05
C ALA A 43 2.02 5.19 19.54
N HIS A 44 3.25 4.87 19.14
CA HIS A 44 3.60 4.66 17.73
C HIS A 44 2.93 3.40 17.18
N PHE A 45 2.99 2.28 17.91
CA PHE A 45 2.35 1.01 17.53
C PHE A 45 0.85 1.18 17.20
N ASN A 46 0.12 1.89 18.07
CA ASN A 46 -1.31 2.15 17.89
C ASN A 46 -1.63 3.01 16.64
N ARG A 47 -0.62 3.61 15.98
CA ARG A 47 -0.76 4.49 14.82
C ARG A 47 -0.12 3.94 13.55
N GLU A 48 0.41 2.72 13.57
CA GLU A 48 1.04 2.12 12.38
C GLU A 48 0.08 1.87 11.21
N ARG A 49 -1.23 1.76 11.47
CA ARG A 49 -2.22 1.43 10.45
C ARG A 49 -2.86 2.69 9.88
N ILE A 50 -2.63 2.92 8.59
CA ILE A 50 -3.40 3.87 7.77
C ILE A 50 -4.56 3.14 7.05
N PRO A 51 -5.61 3.86 6.60
CA PRO A 51 -6.66 3.26 5.80
C PRO A 51 -6.08 2.56 4.56
N GLU A 52 -6.60 1.37 4.24
CA GLU A 52 -6.28 0.72 2.98
C GLU A 52 -6.93 1.45 1.79
N ARG A 53 -6.50 1.14 0.57
CA ARG A 53 -7.15 1.69 -0.62
C ARG A 53 -8.57 1.14 -0.72
N VAL A 54 -9.53 2.00 -1.07
CA VAL A 54 -10.95 1.62 -1.25
C VAL A 54 -11.12 0.48 -2.27
N VAL A 55 -10.27 0.46 -3.29
CA VAL A 55 -10.09 -0.62 -4.26
C VAL A 55 -8.62 -0.96 -4.38
N HIS A 56 -8.33 -2.17 -4.85
CA HIS A 56 -6.97 -2.63 -5.04
C HIS A 56 -6.14 -2.59 -3.75
N ALA A 57 -6.72 -3.01 -2.62
CA ALA A 57 -6.07 -2.97 -1.31
C ALA A 57 -4.89 -3.95 -1.22
N LYS A 58 -5.10 -5.20 -1.66
CA LYS A 58 -4.07 -6.24 -1.73
C LYS A 58 -3.18 -6.06 -2.96
N ALA A 59 -1.87 -5.96 -2.75
CA ALA A 59 -0.93 -5.70 -3.83
C ALA A 59 0.50 -6.13 -3.50
N ALA A 60 1.30 -6.33 -4.54
CA ALA A 60 2.75 -6.36 -4.51
C ALA A 60 3.31 -5.22 -5.35
N GLY A 61 4.54 -4.80 -5.07
CA GLY A 61 5.22 -3.77 -5.85
C GLY A 61 6.71 -4.07 -6.01
N ALA A 62 7.27 -3.56 -7.09
CA ALA A 62 8.68 -3.70 -7.43
C ALA A 62 9.16 -2.46 -8.17
N TYR A 63 10.43 -2.10 -7.96
CA TYR A 63 11.13 -1.14 -8.80
C TYR A 63 11.71 -1.86 -10.01
N GLY A 64 11.85 -1.14 -11.12
CA GLY A 64 12.43 -1.63 -12.35
C GLY A 64 12.78 -0.47 -13.30
N GLU A 65 13.01 -0.80 -14.56
CA GLU A 65 13.42 0.15 -15.59
C GLU A 65 12.56 -0.07 -16.85
N PHE A 66 12.08 1.02 -17.43
CA PHE A 66 11.51 1.05 -18.77
C PHE A 66 12.59 1.43 -19.78
N GLU A 67 12.68 0.72 -20.89
CA GLU A 67 13.58 1.05 -22.01
C GLU A 67 12.77 1.25 -23.30
N CYS A 68 12.94 2.42 -23.93
CA CYS A 68 12.34 2.71 -25.22
C CYS A 68 13.05 1.91 -26.32
N THR A 69 12.36 1.00 -27.00
CA THR A 69 12.97 0.10 -28.01
C THR A 69 12.72 0.52 -29.45
N HIS A 70 11.77 1.42 -29.69
CA HIS A 70 11.35 1.87 -31.03
C HIS A 70 11.13 3.38 -31.01
N ASP A 71 11.38 4.05 -32.13
CA ASP A 71 11.13 5.50 -32.25
C ASP A 71 9.61 5.75 -32.24
N CYS A 72 9.18 6.70 -31.41
CA CYS A 72 7.79 7.15 -31.29
C CYS A 72 7.67 8.67 -31.38
N THR A 73 8.73 9.35 -31.81
CA THR A 73 8.80 10.82 -31.86
C THR A 73 7.85 11.46 -32.88
N ASP A 74 7.33 10.67 -33.82
CA ASP A 74 6.28 11.05 -34.76
C ASP A 74 4.88 11.12 -34.10
N ILE A 75 4.65 10.38 -33.01
CA ILE A 75 3.36 10.28 -32.32
C ILE A 75 3.32 11.15 -31.06
N THR A 76 4.44 11.28 -30.33
CA THR A 76 4.49 11.97 -29.04
C THR A 76 5.85 12.60 -28.75
N SER A 77 5.84 13.71 -28.01
CA SER A 77 7.04 14.38 -27.50
C SER A 77 7.42 13.95 -26.08
N ALA A 78 6.76 12.94 -25.51
CA ALA A 78 6.98 12.53 -24.12
C ALA A 78 8.43 12.08 -23.88
N SER A 79 9.08 12.67 -22.88
CA SER A 79 10.52 12.50 -22.66
C SER A 79 10.98 11.04 -22.52
N PHE A 80 10.21 10.15 -21.87
CA PHE A 80 10.60 8.73 -21.70
C PHE A 80 10.59 7.92 -23.01
N LEU A 81 9.98 8.45 -24.08
CA LEU A 81 9.93 7.85 -25.42
C LEU A 81 10.78 8.59 -26.46
N SER A 82 11.47 9.66 -26.07
CA SER A 82 12.10 10.59 -27.02
C SER A 82 13.28 10.02 -27.82
N LYS A 83 13.81 8.86 -27.42
CA LYS A 83 14.93 8.20 -28.10
C LYS A 83 14.96 6.71 -27.80
N VAL A 84 15.26 5.90 -28.82
CA VAL A 84 15.58 4.48 -28.67
C VAL A 84 16.79 4.28 -27.74
N GLY A 85 16.67 3.32 -26.83
CA GLY A 85 17.63 3.02 -25.77
C GLY A 85 17.53 3.93 -24.55
N LYS A 86 16.61 4.92 -24.54
CA LYS A 86 16.38 5.73 -23.35
C LYS A 86 15.74 4.88 -22.26
N LYS A 87 16.34 4.95 -21.06
CA LYS A 87 15.92 4.25 -19.87
C LYS A 87 15.27 5.20 -18.87
N SER A 88 14.26 4.75 -18.15
CA SER A 88 13.58 5.51 -17.11
C SER A 88 13.19 4.60 -15.96
N ASP A 89 13.42 5.03 -14.73
CA ASP A 89 13.06 4.26 -13.54
C ASP A 89 11.54 4.08 -13.46
N VAL A 90 11.12 2.93 -12.95
CA VAL A 90 9.71 2.58 -12.80
C VAL A 90 9.43 2.01 -11.42
N LEU A 91 8.30 2.42 -10.83
CA LEU A 91 7.65 1.71 -9.73
C LEU A 91 6.39 1.03 -10.26
N LEU A 92 6.36 -0.31 -10.19
CA LEU A 92 5.22 -1.13 -10.54
C LEU A 92 4.44 -1.51 -9.27
N ARG A 93 3.11 -1.52 -9.36
CA ARG A 93 2.20 -2.05 -8.34
C ARG A 93 1.13 -2.94 -8.99
N ILE A 94 1.19 -4.23 -8.68
CA ILE A 94 0.24 -5.25 -9.15
C ILE A 94 -0.72 -5.58 -8.01
N SER A 95 -2.02 -5.73 -8.29
CA SER A 95 -3.04 -5.87 -7.24
C SER A 95 -4.22 -6.72 -7.70
N THR A 96 -4.96 -7.33 -6.77
CA THR A 96 -6.39 -7.67 -6.99
C THR A 96 -7.23 -6.39 -6.87
N VAL A 97 -8.56 -6.41 -7.02
CA VAL A 97 -9.43 -5.22 -7.00
C VAL A 97 -10.36 -5.18 -5.80
N GLY A 98 -11.20 -6.20 -5.66
CA GLY A 98 -12.33 -6.19 -4.73
C GLY A 98 -11.93 -6.42 -3.28
N PRO A 99 -11.17 -7.49 -2.96
CA PRO A 99 -10.88 -7.87 -1.58
C PRO A 99 -9.95 -6.91 -0.80
N GLU A 100 -9.96 -7.04 0.53
CA GLU A 100 -9.19 -6.21 1.47
C GLU A 100 -7.70 -6.58 1.53
N ARG A 101 -6.88 -5.81 2.26
CA ARG A 101 -5.41 -6.03 2.38
C ARG A 101 -5.01 -7.45 2.80
N GLY A 102 -5.88 -8.15 3.55
CA GLY A 102 -5.63 -9.50 4.08
C GLY A 102 -6.05 -10.64 3.15
N SER A 103 -6.57 -10.37 1.96
CA SER A 103 -7.08 -11.40 1.06
C SER A 103 -6.00 -12.30 0.45
N ALA A 104 -6.43 -13.39 -0.18
CA ALA A 104 -5.59 -14.21 -1.04
C ALA A 104 -5.26 -13.49 -2.36
N ASP A 105 -4.08 -13.76 -2.92
CA ASP A 105 -3.64 -13.20 -4.21
C ASP A 105 -4.22 -13.95 -5.42
N THR A 106 -4.60 -15.22 -5.23
CA THR A 106 -5.03 -16.15 -6.29
C THR A 106 -6.55 -16.18 -6.50
N THR A 107 -7.26 -15.16 -6.01
CA THR A 107 -8.70 -15.02 -6.24
C THR A 107 -8.98 -14.68 -7.70
N ARG A 108 -10.10 -15.17 -8.24
CA ARG A 108 -10.60 -14.72 -9.54
C ARG A 108 -10.99 -13.25 -9.44
N ASP A 109 -10.22 -12.38 -10.07
CA ASP A 109 -10.46 -10.95 -10.08
C ASP A 109 -9.82 -10.32 -11.33
N VAL A 110 -10.14 -9.06 -11.60
CA VAL A 110 -9.27 -8.22 -12.42
C VAL A 110 -7.98 -7.97 -11.63
N HIS A 111 -6.86 -7.83 -12.34
CA HIS A 111 -5.61 -7.47 -11.72
C HIS A 111 -5.20 -6.06 -12.15
N GLY A 112 -5.02 -5.17 -11.17
CA GLY A 112 -4.48 -3.84 -11.41
C GLY A 112 -3.02 -3.93 -11.85
N TRP A 113 -2.65 -3.12 -12.83
CA TRP A 113 -1.31 -2.99 -13.41
C TRP A 113 -0.89 -1.52 -13.41
N GLY A 114 -0.57 -0.99 -12.22
CA GLY A 114 -0.19 0.41 -12.05
C GLY A 114 1.30 0.62 -12.24
N MET A 115 1.70 1.45 -13.20
CA MET A 115 3.10 1.83 -13.44
C MET A 115 3.28 3.32 -13.19
N LYS A 116 4.30 3.68 -12.41
CA LYS A 116 4.80 5.05 -12.28
C LYS A 116 6.16 5.12 -12.96
N ILE A 117 6.26 5.86 -14.05
CA ILE A 117 7.52 6.11 -14.76
C ILE A 117 8.06 7.45 -14.28
N TYR A 118 9.27 7.45 -13.75
CA TYR A 118 9.96 8.67 -13.33
C TYR A 118 10.65 9.28 -14.56
N THR A 119 10.04 10.30 -15.15
CA THR A 119 10.55 10.98 -16.36
C THR A 119 11.20 12.31 -16.02
N ASP A 120 11.98 12.86 -16.95
CA ASP A 120 12.60 14.19 -16.81
C ASP A 120 11.58 15.34 -16.76
N GLU A 121 10.33 15.07 -17.13
CA GLU A 121 9.23 16.04 -17.23
C GLU A 121 8.17 15.82 -16.12
N GLY A 122 8.47 14.95 -15.16
CA GLY A 122 7.57 14.58 -14.06
C GLY A 122 7.21 13.09 -14.07
N ASN A 123 6.42 12.70 -13.08
CA ASN A 123 5.98 11.30 -12.96
C ASN A 123 4.81 11.03 -13.91
N GLN A 124 4.99 10.07 -14.80
CA GLN A 124 3.93 9.57 -15.67
C GLN A 124 3.31 8.31 -15.06
N ASP A 125 2.06 8.42 -14.62
CA ASP A 125 1.32 7.31 -14.02
C ASP A 125 0.39 6.64 -15.05
N PHE A 126 0.72 5.41 -15.44
CA PHE A 126 -0.16 4.54 -16.20
C PHE A 126 -0.92 3.62 -15.24
N VAL A 127 -2.14 4.04 -14.88
CA VAL A 127 -3.02 3.31 -13.95
C VAL A 127 -3.91 2.35 -14.73
N CYS A 128 -3.38 1.18 -15.07
CA CYS A 128 -4.02 0.21 -15.95
C CYS A 128 -4.55 -1.02 -15.19
N ASN A 129 -5.21 -1.92 -15.94
CA ASN A 129 -5.59 -3.26 -15.53
C ASN A 129 -4.99 -4.30 -16.50
N ASN A 130 -5.04 -5.58 -16.13
CA ASN A 130 -4.68 -6.71 -16.99
C ASN A 130 -5.73 -7.06 -18.05
N ILE A 131 -6.77 -6.23 -18.22
CA ILE A 131 -7.83 -6.37 -19.21
C ILE A 131 -7.94 -5.10 -20.07
N PRO A 132 -8.28 -5.20 -21.36
CA PRO A 132 -8.36 -4.05 -22.26
C PRO A 132 -9.73 -3.34 -22.26
N VAL A 133 -10.68 -3.84 -21.47
CA VAL A 133 -12.04 -3.32 -21.34
C VAL A 133 -12.42 -3.19 -19.87
N PHE A 134 -13.59 -2.63 -19.57
CA PHE A 134 -14.08 -2.52 -18.20
C PHE A 134 -15.59 -2.79 -18.14
N PHE A 135 -16.09 -3.10 -16.94
CA PHE A 135 -17.48 -3.53 -16.71
C PHE A 135 -18.52 -2.44 -17.01
N VAL A 136 -18.15 -1.18 -16.84
CA VAL A 136 -19.04 -0.02 -17.00
C VAL A 136 -18.42 1.00 -17.93
N ARG A 137 -19.27 1.73 -18.67
CA ARG A 137 -18.88 2.85 -19.54
C ARG A 137 -19.24 4.22 -18.97
N ASP A 138 -20.04 4.24 -17.90
CA ASP A 138 -20.41 5.45 -17.17
C ASP A 138 -19.77 5.42 -15.76
N PRO A 139 -18.94 6.41 -15.40
CA PRO A 139 -18.25 6.43 -14.12
C PRO A 139 -19.20 6.50 -12.92
N ILE A 140 -20.44 6.99 -13.08
CA ILE A 140 -21.39 7.07 -11.96
C ILE A 140 -21.76 5.68 -11.41
N LYS A 141 -21.58 4.63 -12.22
CA LYS A 141 -21.83 3.24 -11.83
C LYS A 141 -20.68 2.61 -11.05
N PHE A 142 -19.49 3.23 -11.01
CA PHE A 142 -18.31 2.66 -10.36
C PHE A 142 -18.52 2.36 -8.86
N PRO A 143 -19.16 3.23 -8.04
CA PRO A 143 -19.44 2.90 -6.64
C PRO A 143 -20.39 1.70 -6.49
N SER A 144 -21.39 1.56 -7.36
CA SER A 144 -22.32 0.43 -7.33
C SER A 144 -21.62 -0.89 -7.70
N LEU A 145 -20.80 -0.87 -8.76
CA LEU A 145 -19.95 -2.01 -9.15
C LEU A 145 -19.05 -2.46 -7.98
N ASN A 146 -18.46 -1.49 -7.27
CA ASN A 146 -17.60 -1.81 -6.14
C ASN A 146 -18.34 -2.47 -4.99
N ARG A 147 -19.55 -1.98 -4.69
CA ARG A 147 -20.40 -2.55 -3.64
C ARG A 147 -20.80 -3.98 -3.99
N SER A 148 -21.14 -4.25 -5.25
CA SER A 148 -21.52 -5.60 -5.70
C SER A 148 -20.37 -6.61 -5.66
N HIS A 149 -19.13 -6.15 -5.80
CA HIS A 149 -17.92 -7.01 -5.78
C HIS A 149 -17.28 -7.14 -4.38
N LYS A 150 -17.91 -6.58 -3.34
CA LYS A 150 -17.40 -6.55 -1.96
C LYS A 150 -18.38 -7.22 -1.00
N ARG A 151 -18.37 -6.79 0.26
CA ARG A 151 -19.14 -7.39 1.35
C ARG A 151 -20.53 -6.78 1.44
N HIS A 152 -21.54 -7.64 1.62
CA HIS A 152 -22.90 -7.23 1.91
C HIS A 152 -22.96 -6.44 3.23
N PRO A 153 -23.68 -5.31 3.28
CA PRO A 153 -23.62 -4.38 4.41
C PRO A 153 -24.14 -4.95 5.74
N GLN A 154 -25.03 -5.95 5.70
CA GLN A 154 -25.57 -6.58 6.92
C GLN A 154 -24.75 -7.78 7.40
N THR A 155 -24.26 -8.61 6.48
CA THR A 155 -23.64 -9.90 6.81
C THR A 155 -22.12 -9.82 6.81
N ASN A 156 -21.57 -8.77 6.18
CA ASN A 156 -20.13 -8.59 5.97
C ASN A 156 -19.49 -9.78 5.20
N LEU A 157 -20.28 -10.51 4.43
CA LEU A 157 -19.85 -11.63 3.57
C LEU A 157 -19.95 -11.23 2.10
N SER A 158 -19.24 -11.95 1.23
CA SER A 158 -19.50 -11.88 -0.21
C SER A 158 -20.93 -12.35 -0.50
N ASP A 159 -21.58 -11.72 -1.48
CA ASP A 159 -22.97 -11.99 -1.83
C ASP A 159 -23.09 -12.16 -3.35
N SER A 160 -23.61 -13.31 -3.78
CA SER A 160 -23.76 -13.62 -5.20
C SER A 160 -24.95 -12.91 -5.83
N ASP A 161 -26.01 -12.64 -5.07
CA ASP A 161 -27.17 -11.92 -5.58
C ASP A 161 -26.77 -10.47 -5.86
N MET A 162 -26.06 -9.82 -4.93
CA MET A 162 -25.50 -8.48 -5.16
C MET A 162 -24.57 -8.41 -6.39
N PHE A 163 -23.77 -9.46 -6.63
CA PHE A 163 -22.81 -9.49 -7.74
C PHE A 163 -23.50 -9.57 -9.11
N TRP A 164 -24.59 -10.34 -9.20
CA TRP A 164 -25.25 -10.68 -10.48
C TRP A 164 -26.54 -9.92 -10.78
N GLU A 165 -27.15 -9.24 -9.80
CA GLU A 165 -28.32 -8.35 -9.98
C GLU A 165 -27.96 -7.05 -10.74
#